data_AF-G2IWZ7-F1
#
_entry.id   AF-G2IWZ7-F1
#
_cell.length_a   1.000
_cell.length_b   1.000
_cell.length_c   1.000
_cell.angle_alpha   90.00
_cell.angle_beta   90.00
_cell.angle_gamma   90.00
#
_symmetry.space_group_name_H-M   'P 1'
#
loop_
_entity.id
_entity.type
_entity.pdbx_description
1 polymer ?
#
loop_
_entity_poly.entity_id
_entity_poly.type
_entity_poly.pdbx_seq_one_letter_code
_entity_poly.pdbx_strand_id
1 'polypeptide(L)'
;MKKKNARPTKAETSANTQPHHRTATPPAVSGQCAEVLAILRERPAYNVELKMEYGITESAARVFELIGQGFNIVTMIEPEITYKGRVRRRVARYTLRTPAWPRPGFLSDEGDAA
;
A
#
# COMPACT_ATOMS: atom_id res chain seq x y z
N MET A 1 -45.84 22.23 -11.39
CA MET A 1 -45.93 20.76 -11.58
C MET A 1 -44.74 20.32 -12.44
N LYS A 2 -43.94 19.34 -11.95
CA LYS A 2 -42.88 18.54 -12.64
C LYS A 2 -41.58 19.32 -12.99
N LYS A 3 -40.48 19.11 -12.25
CA LYS A 3 -39.46 18.01 -12.30
C LYS A 3 -38.56 18.17 -13.54
N LYS A 4 -37.23 18.05 -13.55
CA LYS A 4 -36.16 17.69 -12.61
C LYS A 4 -34.88 17.82 -13.47
N ASN A 5 -33.90 18.64 -13.07
CA ASN A 5 -32.63 18.75 -13.81
C ASN A 5 -31.80 17.48 -13.55
N ALA A 6 -31.69 16.61 -14.57
CA ALA A 6 -30.88 15.40 -14.50
C ALA A 6 -29.43 15.73 -14.90
N ARG A 7 -28.54 15.70 -13.90
CA ARG A 7 -27.09 15.61 -14.07
C ARG A 7 -26.77 14.26 -14.74
N PRO A 8 -25.98 14.20 -15.84
CA PRO A 8 -25.50 12.92 -16.34
C PRO A 8 -24.47 12.36 -15.34
N THR A 9 -24.84 11.27 -14.68
CA THR A 9 -23.90 10.43 -13.91
C THR A 9 -23.26 9.46 -14.87
N LYS A 10 -22.14 9.86 -15.48
CA LYS A 10 -21.17 8.93 -16.06
C LYS A 10 -19.89 9.07 -15.24
N ALA A 11 -19.82 8.35 -14.13
CA ALA A 11 -18.54 8.08 -13.50
C ALA A 11 -17.85 7.06 -14.41
N GLU A 12 -17.07 7.57 -15.37
CA GLU A 12 -16.12 6.73 -16.11
C GLU A 12 -15.00 6.40 -15.13
N THR A 13 -15.18 5.30 -14.40
CA THR A 13 -14.07 4.58 -13.79
C THR A 13 -13.17 4.15 -14.93
N SER A 14 -12.09 4.90 -15.13
CA SER A 14 -11.03 4.55 -16.09
C SER A 14 -10.35 3.25 -15.67
N ALA A 15 -10.94 2.12 -16.05
CA ALA A 15 -10.23 0.87 -16.18
C ALA A 15 -9.49 0.91 -17.54
N ASN A 16 -8.37 1.65 -17.58
CA ASN A 16 -7.48 1.57 -18.74
C ASN A 16 -6.52 0.40 -18.52
N THR A 17 -6.92 -0.77 -19.00
CA THR A 17 -6.06 -1.94 -19.16
C THR A 17 -5.04 -1.62 -20.26
N GLN A 18 -3.80 -1.31 -19.88
CA GLN A 18 -2.68 -1.33 -20.83
C GLN A 18 -1.71 -2.46 -20.50
N PRO A 19 -1.43 -3.37 -21.45
CA PRO A 19 -0.34 -4.32 -21.32
C PRO A 19 0.95 -3.60 -21.71
N HIS A 20 1.57 -2.92 -20.74
CA HIS A 20 2.89 -2.34 -20.94
C HIS A 20 3.95 -3.35 -20.51
N HIS A 21 4.80 -3.75 -21.47
CA HIS A 21 6.09 -4.39 -21.20
C HIS A 21 6.71 -3.80 -19.92
N ARG A 22 7.01 -4.69 -18.97
CA ARG A 22 7.55 -4.42 -17.64
C ARG A 22 8.89 -3.69 -17.71
N THR A 23 8.83 -2.38 -17.85
CA THR A 23 9.90 -1.53 -17.35
C THR A 23 9.90 -1.65 -15.84
N ALA A 24 11.07 -1.86 -15.24
CA ALA A 24 11.28 -2.11 -13.82
C ALA A 24 11.02 -0.87 -12.94
N THR A 25 9.95 -0.13 -13.21
CA THR A 25 9.60 1.11 -12.54
C THR A 25 8.48 0.84 -11.56
N PRO A 26 8.67 1.08 -10.25
CA PRO A 26 7.59 0.95 -9.28
C PRO A 26 6.44 1.92 -9.63
N PRO A 27 5.18 1.54 -9.37
CA PRO A 27 4.04 2.39 -9.64
C PRO A 27 4.12 3.70 -8.83
N ALA A 28 3.62 4.78 -9.44
CA ALA A 28 3.57 6.08 -8.77
C ALA A 28 2.58 6.03 -7.60
N VAL A 29 3.09 6.19 -6.38
CA VAL A 29 2.30 6.33 -5.15
C VAL A 29 2.24 7.80 -4.75
N SER A 30 1.09 8.26 -4.25
CA SER A 30 0.88 9.64 -3.81
C SER A 30 0.20 9.71 -2.44
N GLY A 31 0.27 10.87 -1.80
CA GLY A 31 -0.33 11.14 -0.49
C GLY A 31 0.23 10.23 0.61
N GLN A 32 -0.67 9.75 1.49
CA GLN A 32 -0.29 8.93 2.65
C GLN A 32 0.39 7.61 2.27
N CYS A 33 0.08 7.01 1.11
CA CYS A 33 0.79 5.81 0.64
C CYS A 33 2.26 6.08 0.31
N ALA A 34 2.55 7.25 -0.28
CA ALA A 34 3.92 7.66 -0.56
C ALA A 34 4.70 7.91 0.75
N GLU A 35 4.06 8.53 1.73
CA GLU A 35 4.64 8.75 3.05
C GLU A 35 4.96 7.43 3.76
N VAL A 36 4.01 6.47 3.79
CA VAL A 36 4.25 5.14 4.34
C VAL A 36 5.41 4.45 3.62
N LEU A 37 5.44 4.51 2.28
CA LEU A 37 6.52 3.88 1.52
C LEU A 37 7.89 4.52 1.82
N ALA A 38 7.96 5.85 1.95
CA ALA A 38 9.18 6.55 2.30
C ALA A 38 9.69 6.12 3.68
N ILE A 39 8.80 6.04 4.68
CA ILE A 39 9.14 5.57 6.03
C ILE A 39 9.67 4.12 5.97
N LEU A 40 8.97 3.23 5.26
CA LEU A 40 9.35 1.82 5.15
C LEU A 40 10.65 1.59 4.38
N ARG A 41 11.07 2.53 3.53
CA ARG A 41 12.37 2.50 2.85
C ARG A 41 13.52 2.82 3.79
N GLU A 42 13.31 3.72 4.74
CA GLU A 42 14.32 4.08 5.72
C GLU A 42 14.43 3.02 6.82
N ARG A 43 13.28 2.55 7.33
CA ARG A 43 13.24 1.59 8.43
C ARG A 43 11.92 0.82 8.52
N PRO A 44 11.94 -0.38 9.12
CA PRO A 44 10.71 -1.05 9.54
C PRO A 44 9.90 -0.14 10.49
N ALA A 45 8.58 -0.09 10.29
CA ALA A 45 7.70 0.77 11.07
C ALA A 45 6.53 -0.01 11.68
N TYR A 46 6.12 0.39 12.88
CA TYR A 46 4.96 -0.17 13.58
C TYR A 46 3.69 0.61 13.26
N ASN A 47 2.51 -0.03 13.27
CA ASN A 47 1.24 0.68 13.05
C ASN A 47 1.02 1.80 14.09
N VAL A 48 1.52 1.62 15.31
CA VAL A 48 1.37 2.56 16.42
C VAL A 48 2.21 3.79 16.15
N GLU A 49 3.42 3.58 15.63
CA GLU A 49 4.34 4.65 15.24
C GLU A 49 3.81 5.44 14.05
N LEU A 50 3.34 4.75 13.00
CA LEU A 50 2.72 5.39 11.84
C LEU A 50 1.53 6.26 12.23
N LYS A 51 0.72 5.81 13.21
CA LYS A 51 -0.42 6.57 13.69
C LYS A 51 -0.02 7.74 14.60
N MET A 52 0.90 7.53 15.53
CA MET A 52 1.23 8.52 16.57
C MET A 52 2.23 9.57 16.12
N GLU A 53 3.22 9.20 15.30
CA GLU A 53 4.29 10.10 14.86
C GLU A 53 3.93 10.77 13.53
N TYR A 54 3.30 10.02 12.61
CA TYR A 54 3.02 10.49 11.25
C TYR A 54 1.53 10.78 11.00
N GLY A 55 0.65 10.61 12.00
CA GLY A 55 -0.78 10.90 11.87
C GLY A 55 -1.55 9.97 10.92
N ILE A 56 -0.97 8.83 10.54
CA ILE A 56 -1.53 7.91 9.56
C ILE A 56 -2.52 6.97 10.27
N THR A 57 -3.79 7.41 10.33
CA THR A 57 -4.85 6.71 11.07
C THR A 57 -5.15 5.30 10.53
N GLU A 58 -5.00 5.10 9.21
CA GLU A 58 -5.34 3.85 8.50
C GLU A 58 -4.10 3.16 7.90
N SER A 59 -3.00 3.13 8.67
CA SER A 59 -1.71 2.61 8.19
C SER A 59 -1.78 1.19 7.60
N ALA A 60 -2.60 0.30 8.16
CA ALA A 60 -2.80 -1.04 7.60
C ALA A 60 -3.40 -1.01 6.19
N ALA A 61 -4.45 -0.21 5.97
CA ALA A 61 -5.09 -0.09 4.67
C ALA A 61 -4.10 0.43 3.61
N ARG A 62 -3.31 1.46 3.96
CA ARG A 62 -2.28 2.02 3.07
C ARG A 62 -1.20 1.00 2.71
N VAL A 63 -0.77 0.18 3.68
CA VAL A 63 0.19 -0.90 3.41
C VAL A 63 -0.42 -1.97 2.49
N PHE A 64 -1.68 -2.35 2.69
CA PHE A 64 -2.35 -3.29 1.79
C PHE A 64 -2.53 -2.75 0.37
N GLU A 65 -2.80 -1.44 0.20
CA GLU A 65 -2.81 -0.81 -1.12
C GLU A 65 -1.45 -0.93 -1.83
N LEU A 66 -0.35 -0.68 -1.11
CA LEU A 66 1.02 -0.87 -1.64
C LEU A 66 1.29 -2.35 -2.00
N ILE A 67 0.86 -3.30 -1.18
CA ILE A 67 1.00 -4.74 -1.49
C ILE A 67 0.19 -5.11 -2.75
N GLY A 68 -1.01 -4.54 -2.92
CA GLY A 68 -1.84 -4.71 -4.11
C GLY A 68 -1.21 -4.16 -5.39
N GLN A 69 -0.43 -3.08 -5.27
CA GLN A 69 0.39 -2.52 -6.34
C GLN A 69 1.67 -3.32 -6.63
N GLY A 70 1.93 -4.39 -5.88
CA GLY A 70 3.07 -5.28 -6.09
C GLY A 70 4.32 -4.92 -5.29
N PHE A 71 4.24 -4.01 -4.33
CA PHE A 71 5.34 -3.77 -3.41
C PHE A 71 5.58 -4.97 -2.50
N ASN A 72 6.85 -5.23 -2.18
CA ASN A 72 7.28 -6.36 -1.37
C ASN A 72 7.31 -5.98 0.11
N ILE A 73 6.13 -5.83 0.72
CA ILE A 73 6.00 -5.47 2.13
C ILE A 73 5.57 -6.70 2.93
N VAL A 74 6.33 -7.00 3.98
CA VAL A 74 6.02 -8.07 4.93
C VAL A 74 5.40 -7.46 6.18
N THR A 75 4.25 -8.00 6.57
CA THR A 75 3.54 -7.64 7.80
C THR A 75 3.77 -8.74 8.83
N MET A 76 4.32 -8.40 9.99
CA MET A 76 4.42 -9.31 11.14
C MET A 76 3.61 -8.75 12.30
N ILE A 77 2.90 -9.62 13.02
CA ILE A 77 2.17 -9.23 14.24
C ILE A 77 3.07 -9.52 15.42
N GLU A 78 3.55 -8.47 16.08
CA GLU A 78 4.32 -8.58 17.31
C GLU A 78 3.37 -8.74 18.50
N PRO A 79 3.56 -9.76 19.37
CA PRO A 79 2.67 -10.03 20.48
C PRO A 79 2.71 -8.92 21.52
N GLU A 80 3.88 -8.35 21.78
CA GLU A 80 4.10 -7.27 22.74
C GLU A 80 5.30 -6.41 22.33
N ILE A 81 5.12 -5.09 22.28
CA ILE A 81 6.18 -4.11 22.07
C ILE A 81 6.11 -3.01 23.12
N THR A 82 7.24 -2.42 23.48
CA THR A 82 7.28 -1.20 24.29
C THR A 82 7.46 0.00 23.36
N TYR A 83 6.45 0.87 23.27
CA TYR A 83 6.49 2.09 22.46
C TYR A 83 6.31 3.32 23.35
N LYS A 84 7.29 4.24 23.34
CA LYS A 84 7.34 5.45 24.20
C LYS A 84 6.98 5.15 25.67
N GLY A 85 7.57 4.11 26.25
CA GLY A 85 7.36 3.70 27.65
C GLY A 85 6.03 3.02 27.94
N ARG A 86 5.19 2.74 26.93
CA ARG A 86 3.92 2.01 27.08
C ARG A 86 3.98 0.67 26.36
N VAL A 87 3.54 -0.38 27.05
CA VAL A 87 3.42 -1.71 26.46
C VAL A 87 2.18 -1.75 25.56
N ARG A 88 2.37 -2.19 24.32
CA ARG A 88 1.32 -2.37 23.31
C ARG A 88 1.35 -3.81 22.84
N ARG A 89 0.19 -4.45 22.82
CA ARG A 89 0.04 -5.84 22.39
C ARG A 89 -0.57 -5.93 21.00
N ARG A 90 -0.24 -6.99 20.27
CA ARG A 90 -0.75 -7.28 18.93
C ARG A 90 -0.50 -6.14 17.95
N VAL A 91 0.73 -5.65 17.88
CA VAL A 91 1.08 -4.53 17.00
C VAL A 91 1.60 -5.06 15.68
N ALA A 92 1.07 -4.54 14.58
CA ALA A 92 1.60 -4.85 13.25
C ALA A 92 2.90 -4.08 13.01
N ARG A 93 3.94 -4.81 12.60
CA ARG A 93 5.23 -4.33 12.12
C ARG A 93 5.29 -4.56 10.63
N TYR A 94 5.55 -3.49 9.89
CA TYR A 94 5.70 -3.51 8.45
C TYR A 94 7.17 -3.39 8.09
N THR A 95 7.63 -4.23 7.17
CA THR A 95 9.02 -4.22 6.70
C THR A 95 9.04 -4.30 5.18
N LEU A 96 9.71 -3.36 4.54
CA LEU A 96 9.98 -3.43 3.11
C LEU A 96 11.12 -4.42 2.87
N ARG A 97 10.88 -5.44 2.06
CA ARG A 97 11.88 -6.44 1.66
C ARG A 97 12.62 -5.97 0.42
N THR A 98 13.80 -6.54 0.18
CA THR A 98 14.56 -6.33 -1.05
C THR A 98 14.33 -7.51 -2.01
N PRO A 99 14.00 -7.28 -3.29
CA PRO A 99 13.71 -5.98 -3.91
C PRO A 99 12.41 -5.37 -3.36
N ALA A 100 12.39 -4.04 -3.18
CA ALA A 100 11.23 -3.28 -2.68
C ALA A 100 10.01 -3.42 -3.60
N TRP A 101 10.29 -3.52 -4.90
CA TRP A 101 9.36 -3.82 -5.96
C TRP A 101 10.19 -4.39 -7.14
N PRO A 102 9.65 -5.30 -7.94
CA PRO A 102 8.40 -6.01 -7.72
C PRO A 102 8.55 -7.06 -6.63
N ARG A 103 7.46 -7.35 -5.91
CA ARG A 103 7.43 -8.55 -5.06
C ARG A 103 7.64 -9.79 -5.95
N PRO A 104 8.42 -10.79 -5.50
CA PRO A 104 8.60 -12.03 -6.24
C PRO A 104 7.25 -12.62 -6.67
N GLY A 105 7.12 -13.00 -7.94
CA GLY A 105 5.88 -13.57 -8.49
C GLY A 105 4.75 -12.58 -8.83
N PHE A 106 4.89 -11.29 -8.53
CA PHE A 106 3.98 -10.26 -9.10
C PHE A 106 4.34 -9.95 -10.55
N LEU A 107 5.65 -9.98 -10.76
CA LEU A 107 6.42 -10.23 -11.97
C LEU A 107 6.09 -11.46 -12.84
N SER A 108 5.20 -12.38 -12.45
CA SER A 108 5.04 -13.61 -13.25
C SER A 108 4.35 -13.29 -14.57
N ASP A 109 5.06 -13.57 -15.65
CA ASP A 109 4.62 -13.42 -17.03
C ASP A 109 3.53 -14.46 -17.29
N GLU A 110 2.33 -14.00 -17.65
CA GLU A 110 1.36 -14.85 -18.34
C GLU A 110 1.88 -15.02 -19.78
N GLY A 111 2.88 -15.87 -19.93
CA GLY A 111 3.66 -16.02 -21.17
C GLY A 111 4.36 -17.37 -21.30
N ASP A 112 3.80 -18.43 -20.73
CA ASP A 112 4.16 -19.80 -21.07
C ASP A 112 2.94 -20.72 -20.94
N ALA A 113 2.11 -20.75 -21.99
CA ALA A 113 1.22 -21.87 -22.28
C ALA A 113 0.79 -21.85 -23.76
N ALA A 114 1.59 -22.60 -24.54
CA ALA A 114 1.27 -23.27 -25.81
C ALA A 114 1.10 -22.44 -27.10
#